data_AF-A0A2T5PGI7-F1
#
_entry.id   AF-A0A2T5PGI7-F1
#
_cell.length_a   1.000
_cell.length_b   1.000
_cell.length_c   1.000
_cell.angle_alpha   90.00
_cell.angle_beta   90.00
_cell.angle_gamma   90.00
#
_symmetry.space_group_name_H-M   'P 1'
#
loop_
_entity.id
_entity.type
_entity.pdbx_description
1 polymer ?
#
loop_
_entity_poly.entity_id
_entity_poly.type
_entity_poly.pdbx_seq_one_letter_code
_entity_poly.pdbx_strand_id
1 'polypeptide(L)'
;MAGSRKMPYADAIAAIEVSKQWGGGRAISWVPQGGKGFPHSHKCRVTLLINGVIQEGYFLDLYHKKSAIQGVPDKISFSLMVNGARVFALDENGPSDHMNAIGRGLAYFQKKPDHPHVHFPVAEGTEGYAEPIERSPIETLWQAFLERANIKSAPKFTYPTLPNAGQMNLL
;
A
#
# COMPACT_ATOMS: atom_id res chain seq x y z
N MET A 1 -14.84 -4.07 6.32
CA MET A 1 -14.12 -2.98 5.63
C MET A 1 -15.19 -2.17 4.92
N ALA A 2 -15.39 -0.90 5.27
CA ALA A 2 -16.25 -0.04 4.46
C ALA A 2 -15.69 -0.03 3.03
N GLY A 3 -16.56 -0.20 2.02
CA GLY A 3 -16.13 -0.15 0.63
C GLY A 3 -15.36 1.13 0.37
N SER A 4 -14.24 1.01 -0.31
CA SER A 4 -13.49 2.15 -0.81
C SER A 4 -14.40 3.08 -1.60
N ARG A 5 -14.22 4.38 -1.42
CA ARG A 5 -14.95 5.36 -2.22
C ARG A 5 -14.45 5.28 -3.66
N LYS A 6 -15.35 5.49 -4.62
CA LYS A 6 -14.97 5.60 -6.03
C LYS A 6 -14.48 7.01 -6.31
N MET A 7 -13.45 7.13 -7.14
CA MET A 7 -12.93 8.39 -7.66
C MET A 7 -12.97 8.33 -9.20
N PRO A 8 -13.23 9.44 -9.92
CA PRO A 8 -13.12 9.47 -11.38
C PRO A 8 -11.70 9.12 -11.85
N TYR A 9 -11.58 8.45 -13.00
CA TYR A 9 -10.28 8.02 -13.54
C TYR A 9 -9.28 9.18 -13.67
N ALA A 10 -9.70 10.30 -14.28
CA ALA A 10 -8.84 11.47 -14.47
C ALA A 10 -8.33 12.04 -13.13
N ASP A 11 -9.19 12.11 -12.12
CA ASP A 11 -8.82 12.60 -10.79
C ASP A 11 -7.83 11.65 -10.10
N ALA A 12 -8.00 10.33 -10.27
CA ALA A 12 -7.09 9.35 -9.71
C ALA A 12 -5.71 9.39 -10.38
N ILE A 13 -5.66 9.56 -11.70
CA ILE A 13 -4.40 9.76 -12.42
C ILE A 13 -3.72 11.06 -11.96
N ALA A 14 -4.45 12.18 -11.91
CA ALA A 14 -3.91 13.44 -11.41
C ALA A 14 -3.39 13.32 -9.96
N ALA A 15 -4.10 12.57 -9.12
CA ALA A 15 -3.70 12.32 -7.74
C ALA A 15 -2.47 11.42 -7.63
N ILE A 16 -2.23 10.50 -8.58
CA ILE A 16 -0.98 9.73 -8.65
C ILE A 16 0.16 10.65 -9.11
N GLU A 17 -0.06 11.45 -10.14
CA GLU A 17 0.96 12.27 -10.79
C GLU A 17 1.42 13.48 -9.95
N VAL A 18 0.58 14.04 -9.09
CA VAL A 18 0.98 15.18 -8.25
C VAL A 18 2.16 14.82 -7.34
N SER A 19 3.18 15.68 -7.26
CA SER A 19 4.33 15.42 -6.39
C SER A 19 3.91 15.51 -4.93
N LYS A 20 4.20 14.46 -4.17
CA LYS A 20 3.89 14.33 -2.74
C LYS A 20 5.18 14.18 -1.95
N GLN A 21 5.20 14.68 -0.73
CA GLN A 21 6.28 14.43 0.22
C GLN A 21 5.76 13.59 1.38
N TRP A 22 6.59 12.68 1.86
CA TRP A 22 6.34 11.92 3.07
C TRP A 22 6.21 12.87 4.28
N GLY A 23 5.05 12.85 4.94
CA GLY A 23 4.79 13.67 6.13
C GLY A 23 5.04 12.98 7.47
N GLY A 24 5.49 11.72 7.45
CA GLY A 24 5.82 10.97 8.65
C GLY A 24 7.21 11.31 9.18
N GLY A 25 7.59 10.64 10.28
CA GLY A 25 8.94 10.72 10.82
C GLY A 25 10.01 10.09 9.91
N ARG A 26 11.26 10.09 10.38
CA ARG A 26 12.43 9.51 9.67
C ARG A 26 12.41 7.98 9.55
N ALA A 27 11.41 7.32 10.11
CA ALA A 27 11.21 5.88 10.07
C ALA A 27 9.71 5.56 9.98
N ILE A 28 9.40 4.34 9.53
CA ILE A 28 8.01 3.86 9.46
C ILE A 28 7.54 3.54 10.89
N SER A 29 6.52 4.26 11.35
CA SER A 29 5.92 4.05 12.67
C SER A 29 4.82 2.99 12.60
N TRP A 30 5.21 1.73 12.77
CA TRP A 30 4.29 0.60 12.78
C TRP A 30 3.48 0.54 14.08
N VAL A 31 2.19 0.33 13.94
CA VAL A 31 1.25 0.14 15.04
C VAL A 31 0.63 -1.25 14.93
N PRO A 32 0.67 -2.08 15.99
CA PRO A 32 -0.01 -3.37 15.97
C PRO A 32 -1.53 -3.17 15.81
N GLN A 33 -2.14 -3.93 14.91
CA GLN A 33 -3.59 -4.08 14.89
C GLN A 33 -3.96 -5.21 15.84
N GLY A 34 -4.37 -4.87 17.06
CA GLY A 34 -4.93 -5.86 17.99
C GLY A 34 -6.09 -6.62 17.33
N GLY A 35 -6.25 -7.91 17.66
CA GLY A 35 -7.27 -8.76 17.07
C GLY A 35 -6.94 -10.26 17.12
N LYS A 36 -7.93 -11.08 16.76
CA LYS A 36 -7.79 -12.55 16.67
C LYS A 36 -6.87 -12.92 15.49
N GLY A 37 -5.81 -13.67 15.75
CA GLY A 37 -4.94 -14.26 14.74
C GLY A 37 -3.46 -14.12 15.06
N PHE A 38 -2.70 -15.19 14.80
CA PHE A 38 -1.25 -15.24 14.91
C PHE A 38 -0.66 -15.54 13.53
N PRO A 39 0.40 -14.83 13.08
CA PRO A 39 1.03 -13.65 13.70
C PRO A 39 0.15 -12.38 13.67
N HIS A 40 0.41 -11.44 14.57
CA HIS A 40 -0.25 -10.13 14.59
C HIS A 40 0.09 -9.32 13.33
N SER A 41 -0.90 -8.61 12.79
CA SER A 41 -0.68 -7.64 11.73
C SER A 41 -0.35 -6.27 12.27
N HIS A 42 0.37 -5.48 11.48
CA HIS A 42 0.76 -4.11 11.79
C HIS A 42 0.27 -3.19 10.68
N LYS A 43 -0.02 -1.95 11.03
CA LYS A 43 -0.33 -0.89 10.08
C LYS A 43 0.51 0.35 10.34
N CYS A 44 0.74 1.13 9.30
CA CYS A 44 1.21 2.51 9.44
C CYS A 44 0.36 3.37 8.52
N ARG A 45 -0.14 4.50 9.02
CA ARG A 45 -0.83 5.50 8.20
C ARG A 45 -0.02 6.78 8.26
N VAL A 46 0.29 7.33 7.09
CA VAL A 46 1.14 8.53 6.98
C VAL A 46 0.46 9.55 6.10
N THR A 47 0.33 10.78 6.60
CA THR A 47 -0.16 11.92 5.82
C THR A 47 0.87 12.32 4.77
N LEU A 48 0.39 12.82 3.64
CA LEU A 48 1.25 13.31 2.57
C LEU A 48 1.16 14.83 2.48
N LEU A 49 2.29 15.45 2.17
CA LEU A 49 2.36 16.89 1.91
C LEU A 49 2.36 17.14 0.42
N ILE A 50 1.60 18.14 0.00
CA ILE A 50 1.64 18.70 -1.35
C ILE A 50 2.04 20.16 -1.19
N ASN A 51 3.11 20.57 -1.87
CA ASN A 51 3.67 21.92 -1.75
C ASN A 51 3.97 22.34 -0.29
N GLY A 52 4.42 21.39 0.54
CA GLY A 52 4.76 21.64 1.94
C GLY A 52 3.58 21.76 2.91
N VAL A 53 2.34 21.52 2.44
CA VAL A 53 1.13 21.55 3.27
C VAL A 53 0.55 20.16 3.40
N ILE A 54 0.11 19.77 4.60
CA ILE A 54 -0.62 18.52 4.81
C ILE A 54 -1.91 18.59 4.00
N GLN A 55 -2.04 17.71 3.01
CA GLN A 55 -3.22 17.66 2.17
C GLN A 55 -4.25 16.73 2.80
N GLU A 56 -5.40 17.27 3.21
CA GLU A 56 -6.50 16.46 3.73
C GLU A 56 -6.93 15.41 2.70
N GLY A 57 -7.22 14.20 3.17
CA GLY A 57 -7.63 13.09 2.34
C GLY A 57 -6.50 12.36 1.63
N TYR A 58 -5.26 12.87 1.62
CA TYR A 58 -4.09 12.21 1.04
C TYR A 58 -3.25 11.53 2.11
N PHE A 59 -3.19 10.21 2.04
CA PHE A 59 -2.35 9.43 2.94
C PHE A 59 -1.88 8.14 2.30
N LEU A 60 -0.81 7.61 2.87
CA LEU A 60 -0.28 6.31 2.54
C LEU A 60 -0.66 5.35 3.68
N ASP A 61 -1.32 4.26 3.33
CA ASP A 61 -1.59 3.14 4.22
C ASP A 61 -0.60 2.00 3.92
N LEU A 62 0.14 1.61 4.94
CA LEU A 62 0.99 0.43 4.96
C LEU A 62 0.33 -0.65 5.80
N TYR A 63 0.38 -1.87 5.29
CA TYR A 63 -0.02 -3.07 6.03
C TYR A 63 1.09 -4.10 5.98
N HIS A 64 1.32 -4.77 7.10
CA HIS A 64 2.22 -5.91 7.20
C HIS A 64 1.56 -7.01 8.02
N LYS A 65 1.72 -8.25 7.59
CA LYS A 65 1.44 -9.43 8.40
C LYS A 65 2.48 -10.51 8.08
N LYS A 66 3.16 -10.96 9.13
CA LYS A 66 4.17 -12.02 9.00
C LYS A 66 3.55 -13.31 8.48
N SER A 67 4.22 -13.97 7.54
CA SER A 67 3.85 -15.31 7.08
C SER A 67 4.05 -16.34 8.21
N ALA A 68 3.09 -17.25 8.36
CA ALA A 68 3.23 -18.39 9.27
C ALA A 68 3.96 -19.59 8.62
N ILE A 69 4.21 -19.54 7.30
CA ILE A 69 4.80 -20.63 6.52
C ILE A 69 6.23 -20.24 6.15
N GLN A 70 7.18 -21.11 6.49
CA GLN A 70 8.60 -20.89 6.17
C GLN A 70 8.81 -20.82 4.65
N GLY A 71 9.62 -19.85 4.20
CA GLY A 71 9.91 -19.65 2.78
C GLY A 71 8.84 -18.91 2.00
N VAL A 72 7.68 -18.64 2.60
CA VAL A 72 6.64 -17.78 1.99
C VAL A 72 6.86 -16.33 2.45
N PRO A 73 6.94 -15.35 1.52
CA PRO A 73 7.09 -13.94 1.86
C PRO A 73 6.03 -13.43 2.84
N ASP A 74 6.31 -12.36 3.58
CA ASP A 74 5.29 -11.72 4.42
C ASP A 74 4.21 -11.06 3.55
N LYS A 75 2.98 -10.96 4.08
CA LYS A 75 1.93 -10.17 3.43
C LYS A 75 2.21 -8.70 3.66
N ILE A 76 2.38 -7.95 2.58
CA ILE A 76 2.64 -6.51 2.62
C ILE A 76 1.72 -5.80 1.62
N SER A 77 1.21 -4.65 2.01
CA SER A 77 0.47 -3.77 1.11
C SER A 77 0.93 -2.33 1.30
N PHE A 78 1.23 -1.67 0.18
CA PHE A 78 1.48 -0.23 0.09
C PHE A 78 0.30 0.38 -0.66
N SER A 79 -0.43 1.30 -0.04
CA SER A 79 -1.64 1.87 -0.64
C SER A 79 -1.62 3.39 -0.59
N LEU A 80 -1.70 4.04 -1.74
CA LEU A 80 -2.00 5.47 -1.84
C LEU A 80 -3.51 5.66 -1.76
N MET A 81 -3.93 6.38 -0.73
CA MET A 81 -5.32 6.67 -0.44
C MET A 81 -5.60 8.15 -0.66
N VAL A 82 -6.67 8.44 -1.41
CA VAL A 82 -7.08 9.82 -1.73
C VAL A 82 -8.58 9.94 -1.53
N ASN A 83 -9.01 10.81 -0.61
CA ASN A 83 -10.41 11.05 -0.27
C ASN A 83 -11.22 9.76 0.02
N GLY A 84 -10.55 8.73 0.54
CA GLY A 84 -11.13 7.42 0.85
C GLY A 84 -11.15 6.41 -0.30
N ALA A 85 -10.59 6.74 -1.47
CA ALA A 85 -10.37 5.84 -2.59
C ALA A 85 -8.93 5.28 -2.55
N ARG A 86 -8.72 3.98 -2.82
CA ARG A 86 -7.39 3.42 -3.05
C ARG A 86 -7.04 3.64 -4.52
N VAL A 87 -6.26 4.67 -4.83
CA VAL A 87 -5.95 5.05 -6.21
C VAL A 87 -4.79 4.26 -6.80
N PHE A 88 -3.85 3.83 -5.96
CA PHE A 88 -2.69 3.04 -6.39
C PHE A 88 -2.25 2.14 -5.24
N ALA A 89 -1.95 0.88 -5.52
CA ALA A 89 -1.43 -0.01 -4.50
C ALA A 89 -0.43 -1.02 -5.06
N LEU A 90 0.47 -1.49 -4.21
CA LEU A 90 1.34 -2.63 -4.46
C LEU A 90 1.13 -3.63 -3.33
N ASP A 91 0.73 -4.84 -3.70
CA ASP A 91 0.47 -5.92 -2.77
C ASP A 91 1.48 -7.05 -3.00
N GLU A 92 2.20 -7.44 -1.95
CA GLU A 92 3.08 -8.61 -1.93
C GLU A 92 2.51 -9.68 -1.01
N ASN A 93 2.35 -10.87 -1.57
CA ASN A 93 1.75 -12.05 -0.94
C ASN A 93 0.36 -11.84 -0.28
N GLY A 94 -0.21 -12.95 0.18
CA GLY A 94 -1.45 -13.02 0.95
C GLY A 94 -2.55 -13.75 0.17
N PRO A 95 -3.51 -14.37 0.89
CA PRO A 95 -4.73 -14.83 0.25
C PRO A 95 -5.40 -13.65 -0.45
N SER A 96 -5.57 -13.78 -1.76
CA SER A 96 -6.27 -12.83 -2.60
C SER A 96 -7.25 -13.60 -3.45
N ASP A 97 -8.52 -13.21 -3.41
CA ASP A 97 -9.54 -13.64 -4.36
C ASP A 97 -9.78 -12.57 -5.43
N HIS A 98 -8.80 -11.66 -5.58
CA HIS A 98 -8.88 -10.58 -6.54
C HIS A 98 -8.90 -11.13 -7.96
N MET A 99 -10.01 -10.91 -8.64
CA MET A 99 -10.15 -11.11 -10.08
C MET A 99 -10.28 -9.73 -10.71
N ASN A 100 -9.55 -9.50 -11.81
CA ASN A 100 -9.67 -8.26 -12.56
C ASN A 100 -11.05 -8.17 -13.22
N ALA A 101 -11.97 -7.45 -12.57
CA ALA A 101 -13.36 -7.27 -13.01
C ALA A 101 -13.53 -6.10 -13.99
N ILE A 102 -12.54 -5.21 -14.06
CA ILE A 102 -12.45 -4.09 -14.99
C ILE A 102 -11.13 -4.14 -15.76
N GLY A 103 -10.89 -3.24 -16.71
CA GLY A 103 -9.70 -3.19 -17.57
C GLY A 103 -9.91 -3.87 -18.91
N ARG A 104 -11.11 -3.76 -19.51
CA ARG A 104 -11.41 -4.45 -20.77
C ARG A 104 -10.42 -4.00 -21.86
N GLY A 105 -9.77 -4.99 -22.48
CA GLY A 105 -8.74 -4.75 -23.50
C GLY A 105 -7.31 -4.71 -22.95
N LEU A 106 -7.12 -4.77 -21.63
CA LEU A 106 -5.81 -4.93 -21.00
C LEU A 106 -5.47 -6.42 -20.79
N ALA A 107 -4.17 -6.70 -20.67
CA ALA A 107 -3.63 -8.06 -20.71
C ALA A 107 -4.14 -8.99 -19.60
N TYR A 108 -4.53 -8.43 -18.46
CA TYR A 108 -4.97 -9.18 -17.29
C TYR A 108 -6.47 -9.08 -17.01
N PHE A 109 -7.28 -8.57 -17.94
CA PHE A 109 -8.74 -8.56 -17.78
C PHE A 109 -9.30 -9.97 -17.55
N GLN A 110 -10.18 -10.13 -16.57
CA GLN A 110 -10.75 -11.43 -16.14
C GLN A 110 -9.71 -12.48 -15.74
N LYS A 111 -8.51 -12.05 -15.33
CA LYS A 111 -7.49 -12.91 -14.74
C LYS A 111 -7.29 -12.58 -13.27
N LYS A 112 -6.82 -13.56 -12.53
CA LYS A 112 -6.34 -13.41 -11.16
C LYS A 112 -4.84 -13.10 -11.21
N PRO A 113 -4.41 -11.86 -10.90
CA PRO A 113 -2.98 -11.53 -10.92
C PRO A 113 -2.26 -12.25 -9.77
N ASP A 114 -1.07 -12.77 -10.06
CA ASP A 114 -0.18 -13.34 -9.04
C ASP A 114 0.49 -12.22 -8.22
N HIS A 115 1.21 -12.55 -7.16
CA HIS A 115 1.96 -11.60 -6.34
C HIS A 115 3.48 -11.66 -6.64
N PRO A 116 4.18 -10.52 -6.58
CA PRO A 116 3.64 -9.18 -6.29
C PRO A 116 2.81 -8.63 -7.47
N HIS A 117 1.81 -7.81 -7.17
CA HIS A 117 1.06 -7.09 -8.19
C HIS A 117 0.78 -5.65 -7.79
N VAL A 118 0.49 -4.84 -8.80
CA VAL A 118 0.18 -3.42 -8.66
C VAL A 118 -1.26 -3.18 -9.09
N HIS A 119 -2.04 -2.56 -8.21
CA HIS A 119 -3.36 -2.00 -8.52
C HIS A 119 -3.19 -0.57 -9.03
N PHE A 120 -3.87 -0.24 -10.12
CA PHE A 120 -3.87 1.11 -10.67
C PHE A 120 -5.20 1.44 -11.35
N PRO A 121 -5.52 2.73 -11.54
CA PRO A 121 -6.78 3.13 -12.15
C PRO A 121 -6.80 2.75 -13.63
N VAL A 122 -7.96 2.30 -14.08
CA VAL A 122 -8.28 2.15 -15.50
C VAL A 122 -9.51 3.00 -15.80
N ALA A 123 -9.82 3.21 -17.09
CA ALA A 123 -10.92 4.08 -17.48
C ALA A 123 -12.27 3.69 -16.84
N GLU A 124 -12.51 2.41 -16.55
CA GLU A 124 -13.75 1.96 -15.91
C GLU A 124 -13.78 2.13 -14.39
N GLY A 125 -12.65 2.41 -13.73
CA GLY A 125 -12.60 2.59 -12.28
C GLY A 125 -11.20 2.62 -11.66
N THR A 126 -11.13 3.09 -10.41
CA THR A 126 -9.89 3.25 -9.64
C THR A 126 -9.45 1.99 -8.90
N GLU A 127 -10.35 1.02 -8.78
CA GLU A 127 -10.10 -0.25 -8.11
C GLU A 127 -10.72 -1.39 -8.92
N GLY A 128 -10.06 -2.55 -8.92
CA GLY A 128 -10.55 -3.74 -9.61
C GLY A 128 -9.69 -4.20 -10.78
N TYR A 129 -8.58 -3.51 -11.06
CA TYR A 129 -7.56 -3.97 -12.00
C TYR A 129 -6.18 -3.96 -11.33
N ALA A 130 -5.47 -5.07 -11.48
CA ALA A 130 -4.08 -5.20 -11.08
C ALA A 130 -3.27 -6.06 -12.05
N GLU A 131 -1.98 -5.76 -12.15
CA GLU A 131 -1.04 -6.52 -12.97
C GLU A 131 0.10 -7.06 -12.12
N PRO A 132 0.51 -8.32 -12.33
CA PRO A 132 1.68 -8.86 -11.66
C PRO A 132 2.92 -8.10 -12.11
N ILE A 133 3.86 -7.96 -11.19
CA ILE A 133 5.18 -7.38 -11.44
C ILE A 133 6.24 -8.41 -11.07
N GLU A 134 7.47 -8.17 -11.52
CA GLU A 134 8.59 -9.05 -11.19
C GLU A 134 8.81 -9.09 -9.67
N ARG A 135 8.91 -10.30 -9.12
CA ARG A 135 9.22 -10.48 -7.71
C ARG A 135 10.61 -9.94 -7.42
N SER A 136 10.68 -9.03 -6.46
CA SER A 136 11.90 -8.33 -6.07
C SER A 136 11.98 -8.21 -4.55
N PRO A 137 13.16 -7.89 -3.97
CA PRO A 137 13.29 -7.53 -2.57
C PRO A 137 12.30 -6.43 -2.18
N ILE A 138 11.80 -6.45 -0.95
CA ILE A 138 10.73 -5.54 -0.51
C ILE A 138 11.16 -4.07 -0.60
N GLU A 139 12.45 -3.79 -0.41
CA GLU A 139 13.04 -2.46 -0.52
C GLU A 139 12.93 -1.94 -1.95
N THR A 140 13.14 -2.82 -2.95
CA THR A 140 12.96 -2.50 -4.37
C THR A 140 11.50 -2.25 -4.69
N LEU A 141 10.59 -3.10 -4.18
CA LEU A 141 9.15 -2.90 -4.35
C LEU A 141 8.68 -1.59 -3.71
N TRP A 142 9.22 -1.24 -2.55
CA TRP A 142 8.94 0.02 -1.86
C TRP A 142 9.37 1.23 -2.68
N GLN A 143 10.58 1.22 -3.24
CA GLN A 143 11.04 2.30 -4.12
C GLN A 143 10.19 2.40 -5.37
N ALA A 144 9.88 1.26 -6.03
CA ALA A 144 9.02 1.25 -7.20
C ALA A 144 7.62 1.81 -6.90
N PHE A 145 7.06 1.50 -5.73
CA PHE A 145 5.79 2.08 -5.30
C PHE A 145 5.90 3.59 -5.11
N LEU A 146 6.92 4.08 -4.39
CA LEU A 146 7.12 5.51 -4.14
C LEU A 146 7.32 6.30 -5.43
N GLU A 147 8.10 5.77 -6.36
CA GLU A 147 8.35 6.38 -7.66
C GLU A 147 7.06 6.50 -8.47
N ARG A 148 6.31 5.40 -8.61
CA ARG A 148 5.03 5.37 -9.34
C ARG A 148 3.94 6.21 -8.68
N ALA A 149 3.91 6.28 -7.35
CA ALA A 149 2.99 7.11 -6.59
C ALA A 149 3.44 8.59 -6.50
N ASN A 150 4.57 8.95 -7.11
CA ASN A 150 5.23 10.25 -7.03
C ASN A 150 5.39 10.79 -5.60
N ILE A 151 5.88 9.93 -4.69
CA ILE A 151 6.13 10.26 -3.28
C ILE A 151 7.64 10.39 -3.06
N LYS A 152 8.06 11.52 -2.50
CA LYS A 152 9.46 11.85 -2.21
C LYS A 152 9.74 11.84 -0.72
N SER A 153 11.03 11.73 -0.38
CA SER A 153 11.55 11.87 1.00
C SER A 153 11.02 10.83 2.00
N ALA A 154 10.41 9.74 1.53
CA ALA A 154 10.02 8.64 2.38
C ALA A 154 11.27 7.88 2.89
N PRO A 155 11.24 7.34 4.12
CA PRO A 155 12.35 6.58 4.66
C PRO A 155 12.54 5.27 3.90
N LYS A 156 13.70 4.62 4.12
CA LYS A 156 13.88 3.23 3.72
C LYS A 156 12.82 2.35 4.38
N PHE A 157 12.37 1.31 3.68
CA PHE A 157 11.43 0.37 4.26
C PHE A 157 12.06 -0.34 5.45
N THR A 158 11.32 -0.46 6.54
CA THR A 158 11.68 -1.26 7.71
C THR A 158 10.47 -2.07 8.11
N TYR A 159 10.67 -3.33 8.47
CA TYR A 159 9.62 -4.15 9.06
C TYR A 159 9.23 -3.63 10.46
N PRO A 160 8.04 -3.98 10.97
CA PRO A 160 7.70 -3.75 12.37
C PRO A 160 8.77 -4.39 13.25
N THR A 161 9.40 -3.57 14.10
CA THR A 161 10.21 -4.09 15.19
C THR A 161 9.27 -4.78 16.18
N LEU A 162 9.59 -6.01 16.61
CA LEU A 162 8.90 -6.60 17.74
C LEU A 162 8.98 -5.59 18.89
N PRO A 163 7.89 -5.28 19.61
CA PRO A 163 8.03 -4.57 20.87
C PRO A 163 8.99 -5.41 21.70
N ASN A 164 10.12 -4.79 22.07
CA ASN A 164 11.13 -5.43 22.90
C ASN A 164 10.43 -6.23 23.99
N ALA A 165 10.76 -7.51 24.09
CA ALA A 165 10.59 -8.22 25.34
C ALA A 165 11.36 -7.40 26.41
N GLY A 166 10.66 -6.54 27.15
CA GLY A 166 11.22 -5.87 28.32
C GLY A 166 11.59 -4.38 28.24
N GLN A 167 10.92 -3.53 27.45
CA GLN A 167 10.97 -2.09 27.74
C GLN A 167 9.59 -1.47 27.86
N MET A 168 9.13 -1.36 29.10
CA MET A 168 8.09 -0.42 29.50
C MET A 168 8.60 0.99 29.26
N ASN A 169 8.01 1.72 28.31
CA ASN A 169 8.13 3.16 28.26
C ASN A 169 7.21 3.75 29.34
N LEU A 170 7.77 3.94 30.53
CA LEU A 170 7.37 5.04 31.41
C LEU A 170 8.07 6.28 30.86
N LEU A 171 7.30 7.22 30.31
CA LEU A 171 7.46 8.67 30.40
C LEU A 171 6.16 9.33 29.93
#